data_AF-F2IEZ1-F1
#
_entry.id   AF-F2IEZ1-F1
#
_cell.length_a   1.000
_cell.length_b   1.000
_cell.length_c   1.000
_cell.angle_alpha   90.00
_cell.angle_beta   90.00
_cell.angle_gamma   90.00
#
_symmetry.space_group_name_H-M   'P 1'
#
loop_
_entity.id
_entity.type
_entity.pdbx_description
1 polymer ?
#
loop_
_entity_poly.entity_id
_entity_poly.type
_entity_poly.pdbx_seq_one_letter_code
_entity_poly.pdbx_strand_id
1 'polypeptide(L)'
;MSLPEKHNADTKKLLKSVPKSTIAKWLLEQGYYPEQYVVPPCFQVKKFELQARPYCEVDISGVQSKFEPEKSDLINVSFPKTQLTDRTFGIIEPKIYHDLVWYLMDEWDLITKSLFKPQNKIYPYSFPIPISKRSEGGLSQLRSGRMIYEFLEMAENDLVAEAYNYKFILKTDIKNFYPSIYTHSIAWAIHTKELIRTKGNRANYSKYLGLKLDKLIQYANDGCTNGIAIGPAISDLLSEIILSSVDTETSKLITAQNIDFLGVRFKDDYRFLCQSKEDANFIIKTLQRQMAKFNLMLNESKSKIDELPEGLFREWTAIYQPFSLRYRKKVGYKRFESSLRGTLSVDKQFEGTGVVDRFLSELVTSNYELKFDFKEKDLLKAISLLLLLKERRNKSFPQILGIIEKIIEKNKDKKRVISKIRSVLENILNDKLKKDADNEYDLIWLIYFVKSLGLFTIEFPKKINSPLIKSLKLNHLEFFKPVPKEMKLFETIKNPGKNRRLLDHLALFKKT
;
A
#
# COMPACT_ATOMS: atom_id res chain seq x y z
N MET A 1 -0.38 -18.38 25.31
CA MET A 1 -0.80 -17.58 24.14
C MET A 1 -0.04 -16.27 24.19
N SER A 2 0.82 -16.03 23.20
CA SER A 2 1.61 -14.80 23.12
C SER A 2 0.79 -13.63 22.58
N LEU A 3 1.30 -12.41 22.69
CA LEU A 3 0.66 -11.20 22.16
C LEU A 3 0.40 -11.30 20.63
N PRO A 4 1.34 -11.80 19.79
CA PRO A 4 1.05 -12.03 18.37
C PRO A 4 0.00 -13.10 18.07
N GLU A 5 -0.03 -14.19 18.84
CA GLU A 5 -1.06 -15.23 18.71
C GLU A 5 -2.45 -14.66 19.05
N LYS A 6 -2.52 -13.87 20.12
CA LYS A 6 -3.72 -13.13 20.53
C LYS A 6 -4.15 -12.10 19.50
N HIS A 7 -3.22 -11.35 18.91
CA HIS A 7 -3.49 -10.42 17.80
C HIS A 7 -4.15 -11.14 16.62
N ASN A 8 -3.61 -12.27 16.19
CA ASN A 8 -4.17 -13.06 15.09
C ASN A 8 -5.58 -13.62 15.44
N ALA A 9 -5.79 -14.06 16.69
CA ALA A 9 -7.10 -14.50 17.16
C ALA A 9 -8.14 -13.37 17.21
N ASP A 10 -7.76 -12.18 17.70
CA ASP A 10 -8.59 -10.96 17.68
C ASP A 10 -8.93 -10.54 16.25
N THR A 11 -7.96 -10.53 15.34
CA THR A 11 -8.14 -10.25 13.90
C THR A 11 -9.13 -11.25 13.27
N LYS A 12 -9.02 -12.55 13.58
CA LYS A 12 -9.98 -13.58 13.13
C LYS A 12 -11.39 -13.38 13.69
N LYS A 13 -11.53 -12.96 14.95
CA LYS A 13 -12.82 -12.63 15.58
C LYS A 13 -13.47 -11.42 14.91
N LEU A 14 -12.71 -10.32 14.80
CA LEU A 14 -13.18 -9.06 14.22
C LEU A 14 -13.63 -9.25 12.77
N LEU A 15 -12.88 -10.00 11.95
CA LEU A 15 -13.28 -10.27 10.57
C LEU A 15 -14.62 -11.01 10.47
N LYS A 16 -14.86 -11.99 11.35
CA LYS A 16 -16.14 -12.71 11.42
C LYS A 16 -17.33 -11.85 11.86
N SER A 17 -17.09 -10.72 12.53
CA SER A 17 -18.16 -9.78 12.91
C SER A 17 -18.65 -8.91 11.75
N VAL A 18 -17.83 -8.73 10.69
CA VAL A 18 -18.16 -7.86 9.56
C VAL A 18 -18.97 -8.63 8.51
N PRO A 19 -20.15 -8.13 8.07
CA PRO A 19 -20.94 -8.76 7.02
C PRO A 19 -20.18 -8.88 5.68
N LYS A 20 -20.38 -10.00 4.96
CA LYS A 20 -19.77 -10.22 3.62
C LYS A 20 -20.06 -9.05 2.66
N SER A 21 -21.27 -8.50 2.68
CA SER A 21 -21.67 -7.34 1.86
C SER A 21 -20.87 -6.06 2.20
N THR A 22 -20.56 -5.84 3.48
CA THR A 22 -19.71 -4.72 3.93
C THR A 22 -18.27 -4.89 3.45
N ILE A 23 -17.74 -6.12 3.49
CA ILE A 23 -16.41 -6.45 2.95
C ILE A 23 -16.37 -6.24 1.43
N ALA A 24 -17.35 -6.77 0.70
CA ALA A 24 -17.48 -6.60 -0.75
C ALA A 24 -17.49 -5.13 -1.15
N LYS A 25 -18.39 -4.33 -0.54
CA LYS A 25 -18.50 -2.90 -0.78
C LYS A 25 -17.20 -2.15 -0.48
N TRP A 26 -16.51 -2.51 0.60
CA TRP A 26 -15.22 -1.89 0.92
C TRP A 26 -14.13 -2.24 -0.11
N LEU A 27 -14.06 -3.48 -0.58
CA LEU A 27 -13.10 -3.88 -1.62
C LEU A 27 -13.35 -3.13 -2.93
N LEU A 28 -14.60 -2.93 -3.33
CA LEU A 28 -14.99 -2.21 -4.55
C LEU A 28 -14.81 -0.68 -4.42
N GLU A 29 -15.27 -0.06 -3.34
CA GLU A 29 -15.25 1.41 -3.19
C GLU A 29 -13.97 1.98 -2.58
N GLN A 30 -13.27 1.23 -1.72
CA GLN A 30 -12.05 1.69 -1.05
C GLN A 30 -10.81 0.89 -1.46
N GLY A 31 -10.98 -0.38 -1.88
CA GLY A 31 -9.89 -1.28 -2.25
C GLY A 31 -9.41 -1.20 -3.70
N TYR A 32 -10.21 -0.63 -4.62
CA TYR A 32 -9.93 -0.65 -6.06
C TYR A 32 -8.65 0.12 -6.46
N TYR A 33 -8.58 1.41 -6.17
CA TYR A 33 -7.39 2.23 -6.44
C TYR A 33 -6.26 1.93 -5.43
N PRO A 34 -4.99 2.12 -5.82
CA PRO A 34 -3.83 2.14 -4.91
C PRO A 34 -3.95 3.14 -3.75
N GLU A 35 -2.96 3.15 -2.85
CA GLU A 35 -2.94 4.05 -1.69
C GLU A 35 -3.08 5.54 -2.05
N GLN A 36 -3.65 6.32 -1.12
CA GLN A 36 -3.99 7.75 -1.24
C GLN A 36 -2.81 8.69 -1.56
N TYR A 37 -1.56 8.19 -1.61
CA TYR A 37 -0.37 8.94 -2.05
C TYR A 37 0.09 8.59 -3.47
N VAL A 38 -0.46 7.54 -4.09
CA VAL A 38 -0.10 7.08 -5.44
C VAL A 38 -0.84 7.90 -6.48
N VAL A 39 -2.17 8.01 -6.35
CA VAL A 39 -3.04 8.71 -7.31
C VAL A 39 -3.75 9.92 -6.68
N PRO A 40 -3.92 11.04 -7.40
CA PRO A 40 -4.64 12.22 -6.91
C PRO A 40 -6.12 11.96 -6.54
N PRO A 41 -6.73 12.81 -5.68
CA PRO A 41 -8.10 12.61 -5.17
C PRO A 41 -9.22 12.50 -6.21
N CYS A 42 -9.01 12.87 -7.48
CA CYS A 42 -9.99 12.62 -8.55
C CYS A 42 -10.11 11.13 -8.91
N PHE A 43 -9.04 10.34 -8.76
CA PHE A 43 -9.06 8.89 -8.94
C PHE A 43 -9.55 8.23 -7.65
N GLN A 44 -10.85 8.35 -7.41
CA GLN A 44 -11.56 7.75 -6.29
C GLN A 44 -12.86 7.12 -6.79
N VAL A 45 -13.22 5.97 -6.24
CA VAL A 45 -14.52 5.37 -6.50
C VAL A 45 -15.60 6.11 -5.70
N LYS A 46 -16.67 6.53 -6.38
CA LYS A 46 -17.87 7.15 -5.79
C LYS A 46 -19.06 6.21 -5.67
N LYS A 47 -19.07 5.17 -6.50
CA LYS A 47 -20.04 4.08 -6.53
C LYS A 47 -19.39 2.93 -7.30
N PHE A 48 -19.45 1.73 -6.76
CA PHE A 48 -19.09 0.49 -7.44
C PHE A 48 -19.86 -0.62 -6.74
N GLU A 49 -21.00 -0.97 -7.32
CA GLU A 49 -21.91 -1.97 -6.74
C GLU A 49 -21.51 -3.38 -7.17
N LEU A 50 -21.55 -4.32 -6.22
CA LEU A 50 -21.47 -5.74 -6.51
C LEU A 50 -22.76 -6.16 -7.21
N GLN A 51 -22.64 -6.70 -8.43
CA GLN A 51 -23.75 -7.20 -9.21
C GLN A 51 -24.18 -8.59 -8.71
N ALA A 52 -25.41 -8.99 -9.03
CA ALA A 52 -25.95 -10.31 -8.63
C ALA A 52 -25.24 -11.50 -9.30
N ARG A 53 -24.51 -11.25 -10.40
CA ARG A 53 -23.74 -12.19 -11.21
C ARG A 53 -22.39 -11.54 -11.57
N PRO A 54 -21.33 -12.31 -11.86
CA PRO A 54 -20.10 -11.77 -12.44
C PRO A 54 -20.34 -11.33 -13.89
N TYR A 55 -19.45 -10.50 -14.45
CA TYR A 55 -19.46 -10.15 -15.87
C TYR A 55 -18.97 -11.31 -16.75
N CYS A 56 -18.13 -12.20 -16.20
CA CYS A 56 -17.75 -13.48 -16.78
C CYS A 56 -18.20 -14.65 -15.86
N GLU A 57 -19.23 -15.38 -16.28
CA GLU A 57 -19.63 -16.65 -15.66
C GLU A 57 -18.75 -17.81 -16.17
N VAL A 58 -18.65 -18.90 -15.39
CA VAL A 58 -18.00 -20.14 -15.84
C VAL A 58 -18.97 -20.92 -16.73
N ASP A 59 -18.60 -21.17 -17.98
CA ASP A 59 -19.35 -22.05 -18.87
C ASP A 59 -19.19 -23.50 -18.40
N ILE A 60 -20.32 -24.14 -18.10
CA ILE A 60 -20.45 -25.53 -17.65
C ILE A 60 -21.26 -26.40 -18.63
N SER A 61 -21.55 -25.89 -19.84
CA SER A 61 -22.33 -26.62 -20.86
C SER A 61 -21.56 -27.77 -21.50
N GLY A 62 -20.23 -27.68 -21.55
CA GLY A 62 -19.34 -28.71 -22.09
C GLY A 62 -18.83 -29.71 -21.04
N VAL A 63 -18.29 -30.83 -21.54
CA VAL A 63 -17.67 -31.92 -20.73
C VAL A 63 -16.56 -31.41 -19.80
N GLN A 64 -15.95 -30.27 -20.12
CA GLN A 64 -14.98 -29.57 -19.29
C GLN A 64 -15.38 -28.10 -19.20
N SER A 65 -15.42 -27.56 -17.98
CA SER A 65 -15.77 -26.15 -17.73
C SER A 65 -14.80 -25.20 -18.41
N LYS A 66 -15.31 -24.16 -19.08
CA LYS A 66 -14.50 -23.07 -19.63
C LYS A 66 -14.65 -21.80 -18.80
N PHE A 67 -13.62 -20.97 -18.80
CA PHE A 67 -13.65 -19.66 -18.15
C PHE A 67 -12.71 -18.72 -18.90
N GLU A 68 -13.30 -17.78 -19.62
CA GLU A 68 -12.63 -16.96 -20.64
C GLU A 68 -13.04 -15.49 -20.46
N PRO A 69 -12.53 -14.82 -19.40
CA PRO A 69 -12.75 -13.39 -19.20
C PRO A 69 -12.13 -12.56 -20.34
N GLU A 70 -12.59 -11.32 -20.49
CA GLU A 70 -11.98 -10.35 -21.40
C GLU A 70 -10.54 -10.04 -20.95
N LYS A 71 -9.61 -9.91 -21.90
CA LYS A 71 -8.17 -9.68 -21.63
C LYS A 71 -7.90 -8.17 -21.55
N SER A 72 -7.11 -7.72 -20.58
CA SER A 72 -6.82 -6.29 -20.40
C SER A 72 -5.41 -6.02 -19.87
N ASP A 73 -4.94 -4.80 -20.11
CA ASP A 73 -3.69 -4.24 -19.57
C ASP A 73 -3.93 -3.55 -18.22
N LEU A 74 -2.93 -3.62 -17.34
CA LEU A 74 -2.90 -2.78 -16.14
C LEU A 74 -2.65 -1.31 -16.50
N ILE A 75 -3.49 -0.41 -16.00
CA ILE A 75 -3.20 1.02 -16.04
C ILE A 75 -2.19 1.30 -14.93
N ASN A 76 -0.93 1.40 -15.34
CA ASN A 76 0.21 1.52 -14.46
C ASN A 76 0.44 2.97 -13.99
N VAL A 77 1.03 3.12 -12.80
CA VAL A 77 1.56 4.36 -12.24
C VAL A 77 2.99 4.07 -11.79
N SER A 78 3.99 4.72 -12.41
CA SER A 78 5.39 4.56 -11.97
C SER A 78 5.66 5.42 -10.73
N PHE A 79 5.75 4.80 -9.56
CA PHE A 79 5.96 5.50 -8.28
C PHE A 79 7.44 5.46 -7.88
N PRO A 80 8.17 6.59 -7.86
CA PRO A 80 9.62 6.54 -7.67
C PRO A 80 10.03 6.17 -6.25
N LYS A 81 10.88 5.13 -6.14
CA LYS A 81 11.37 4.58 -4.87
C LYS A 81 12.76 5.12 -4.54
N THR A 82 13.64 5.23 -5.53
CA THR A 82 14.97 5.87 -5.45
C THR A 82 15.19 6.72 -6.72
N GLN A 83 16.40 7.23 -6.95
CA GLN A 83 16.75 7.88 -8.23
C GLN A 83 16.92 6.90 -9.40
N LEU A 84 16.98 5.59 -9.14
CA LEU A 84 17.29 4.55 -10.13
C LEU A 84 16.25 3.42 -10.17
N THR A 85 15.26 3.42 -9.27
CA THR A 85 14.25 2.37 -9.18
C THR A 85 12.89 2.93 -8.83
N ASP A 86 11.88 2.43 -9.52
CA ASP A 86 10.47 2.73 -9.29
C ASP A 86 9.74 1.48 -8.75
N ARG A 87 8.53 1.70 -8.24
CA ARG A 87 7.55 0.65 -7.94
C ARG A 87 6.34 0.91 -8.83
N THR A 88 6.10 0.07 -9.82
CA THR A 88 4.91 0.17 -10.65
C THR A 88 3.67 -0.26 -9.86
N PHE A 89 2.75 0.67 -9.62
CA PHE A 89 1.41 0.36 -9.11
C PHE A 89 0.47 0.12 -10.29
N GLY A 90 -0.43 -0.85 -10.19
CA GLY A 90 -1.34 -1.22 -11.29
C GLY A 90 -2.80 -1.05 -10.89
N ILE A 91 -3.61 -0.47 -11.78
CA ILE A 91 -5.06 -0.41 -11.66
C ILE A 91 -5.64 -1.47 -12.60
N ILE A 92 -6.44 -2.39 -12.05
CA ILE A 92 -7.06 -3.51 -12.76
C ILE A 92 -8.32 -3.03 -13.51
N GLU A 93 -8.64 -3.65 -14.65
CA GLU A 93 -9.88 -3.42 -15.40
C GLU A 93 -11.10 -3.67 -14.48
N PRO A 94 -12.10 -2.77 -14.45
CA PRO A 94 -13.14 -2.81 -13.44
C PRO A 94 -14.10 -4.02 -13.49
N LYS A 95 -14.42 -4.62 -14.65
CA LYS A 95 -15.19 -5.88 -14.69
C LYS A 95 -14.36 -7.03 -14.10
N ILE A 96 -13.08 -7.13 -14.45
CA ILE A 96 -12.17 -8.16 -13.90
C ILE A 96 -12.00 -7.97 -12.39
N TYR A 97 -11.89 -6.72 -11.91
CA TYR A 97 -11.84 -6.44 -10.48
C TYR A 97 -13.15 -6.77 -9.75
N HIS A 98 -14.30 -6.47 -10.38
CA HIS A 98 -15.60 -6.86 -9.87
C HIS A 98 -15.67 -8.38 -9.67
N ASP A 99 -15.32 -9.15 -10.69
CA ASP A 99 -15.45 -10.61 -10.69
C ASP A 99 -14.48 -11.27 -9.71
N LEU A 100 -13.29 -10.70 -9.52
CA LEU A 100 -12.37 -11.08 -8.43
C LEU A 100 -13.04 -10.95 -7.06
N VAL A 101 -13.71 -9.81 -6.79
CA VAL A 101 -14.47 -9.63 -5.54
C VAL A 101 -15.67 -10.58 -5.49
N TRP A 102 -16.42 -10.74 -6.58
CA TRP A 102 -17.62 -11.59 -6.64
C TRP A 102 -17.31 -13.04 -6.26
N TYR A 103 -16.35 -13.67 -6.94
CA TYR A 103 -15.96 -15.05 -6.64
C TYR A 103 -15.30 -15.20 -5.26
N LEU A 104 -14.61 -14.18 -4.75
CA LEU A 104 -14.07 -14.18 -3.38
C LEU A 104 -15.17 -14.10 -2.30
N MET A 105 -16.28 -13.40 -2.56
CA MET A 105 -17.38 -13.23 -1.61
C MET A 105 -18.32 -14.45 -1.58
N ASP A 106 -18.57 -15.05 -2.73
CA ASP A 106 -19.30 -16.32 -2.89
C ASP A 106 -18.68 -17.41 -2.00
N GLU A 107 -17.39 -17.71 -2.22
CA GLU A 107 -16.64 -18.72 -1.48
C GLU A 107 -15.89 -18.15 -0.24
N TRP A 108 -16.37 -17.07 0.38
CA TRP A 108 -15.65 -16.34 1.46
C TRP A 108 -15.26 -17.19 2.69
N ASP A 109 -16.02 -18.24 2.99
CA ASP A 109 -15.75 -19.15 4.10
C ASP A 109 -14.58 -20.10 3.81
N LEU A 110 -14.30 -20.39 2.53
CA LEU A 110 -13.07 -21.04 2.10
C LEU A 110 -11.89 -20.08 2.28
N ILE A 111 -12.00 -18.84 1.82
CA ILE A 111 -10.97 -17.80 1.98
C ILE A 111 -10.61 -17.57 3.46
N THR A 112 -11.60 -17.47 4.33
CA THR A 112 -11.40 -17.31 5.77
C THR A 112 -10.70 -18.54 6.40
N LYS A 113 -10.96 -19.77 5.90
CA LYS A 113 -10.22 -20.98 6.29
C LYS A 113 -8.78 -20.97 5.76
N SER A 114 -8.56 -20.52 4.52
CA SER A 114 -7.24 -20.42 3.90
C SER A 114 -6.32 -19.41 4.58
N LEU A 115 -6.89 -18.29 5.08
CA LEU A 115 -6.17 -17.25 5.81
C LEU A 115 -5.78 -17.68 7.24
N PHE A 116 -6.70 -18.28 8.00
CA PHE A 116 -6.54 -18.53 9.43
C PHE A 116 -6.39 -20.03 9.77
N LYS A 117 -5.40 -20.69 9.16
CA LYS A 117 -5.03 -22.10 9.34
C LYS A 117 -4.56 -22.38 10.78
N PRO A 118 -5.13 -23.34 11.53
CA PRO A 118 -4.80 -23.57 12.95
C PRO A 118 -3.34 -23.98 13.25
N GLN A 119 -2.61 -24.50 12.27
CA GLN A 119 -1.23 -24.95 12.43
C GLN A 119 -0.19 -23.84 12.21
N ASN A 120 -0.64 -22.60 11.94
CA ASN A 120 0.25 -21.46 11.75
C ASN A 120 0.70 -20.83 13.08
N LYS A 121 2.02 -20.67 13.24
CA LYS A 121 2.70 -20.00 14.36
C LYS A 121 3.47 -18.73 13.92
N ILE A 122 3.28 -18.28 12.68
CA ILE A 122 3.82 -17.02 12.15
C ILE A 122 2.64 -16.07 11.97
N TYR A 123 2.58 -15.04 12.82
CA TYR A 123 1.37 -14.24 13.00
C TYR A 123 1.40 -12.94 12.18
N PRO A 124 0.47 -12.73 11.23
CA PRO A 124 0.46 -11.53 10.39
C PRO A 124 -0.21 -10.34 11.09
N TYR A 125 0.46 -9.19 11.06
CA TYR A 125 -0.06 -7.90 11.51
C TYR A 125 -0.64 -7.05 10.35
N SER A 126 -0.37 -7.43 9.11
CA SER A 126 -0.66 -6.65 7.90
C SER A 126 -2.02 -6.93 7.27
N PHE A 127 -3.08 -7.16 8.06
CA PHE A 127 -4.33 -7.68 7.50
C PHE A 127 -4.94 -6.71 6.45
N PRO A 128 -5.22 -7.16 5.20
CA PRO A 128 -5.57 -6.27 4.08
C PRO A 128 -6.88 -5.47 4.24
N ILE A 129 -7.84 -6.01 4.99
CA ILE A 129 -9.16 -5.40 5.23
C ILE A 129 -9.13 -4.73 6.62
N PRO A 130 -9.44 -3.43 6.74
CA PRO A 130 -9.14 -2.64 7.94
C PRO A 130 -10.27 -2.75 9.00
N ILE A 131 -10.29 -3.92 9.63
CA ILE A 131 -11.07 -4.23 10.82
C ILE A 131 -10.45 -3.57 12.07
N SER A 132 -11.25 -3.21 13.08
CA SER A 132 -10.71 -2.65 14.33
C SER A 132 -11.63 -2.87 15.53
N LYS A 133 -11.06 -2.94 16.74
CA LYS A 133 -11.83 -2.96 18.01
C LYS A 133 -12.58 -1.66 18.29
N ARG A 134 -12.20 -0.54 17.63
CA ARG A 134 -12.95 0.74 17.70
C ARG A 134 -14.20 0.74 16.82
N SER A 135 -14.41 -0.31 16.02
CA SER A 135 -15.47 -0.40 15.00
C SER A 135 -15.86 -1.86 14.73
N GLU A 136 -16.16 -2.64 15.78
CA GLU A 136 -16.58 -4.04 15.63
C GLU A 136 -17.85 -4.14 14.75
N GLY A 137 -17.89 -5.11 13.83
CA GLY A 137 -18.89 -5.19 12.75
C GLY A 137 -18.72 -4.21 11.57
N GLY A 138 -17.89 -3.17 11.71
CA GLY A 138 -17.62 -2.15 10.69
C GLY A 138 -16.21 -2.17 10.11
N LEU A 139 -15.99 -1.40 9.03
CA LEU A 139 -14.70 -1.24 8.36
C LEU A 139 -14.25 0.22 8.30
N SER A 140 -12.96 0.45 8.49
CA SER A 140 -12.36 1.78 8.38
C SER A 140 -12.08 2.19 6.93
N GLN A 141 -12.10 3.49 6.64
CA GLN A 141 -11.65 4.05 5.34
C GLN A 141 -10.10 4.10 5.21
N LEU A 142 -9.38 3.59 6.22
CA LEU A 142 -7.91 3.62 6.27
C LEU A 142 -7.34 2.28 5.80
N ARG A 143 -6.69 2.26 4.63
CA ARG A 143 -6.10 1.04 4.06
C ARG A 143 -4.85 0.57 4.80
N SER A 144 -4.54 -0.72 4.69
CA SER A 144 -3.29 -1.39 5.12
C SER A 144 -2.02 -0.56 4.85
N GLY A 145 -1.91 0.06 3.67
CA GLY A 145 -0.79 0.91 3.27
C GLY A 145 -0.57 2.19 4.09
N ARG A 146 -1.58 2.71 4.80
CA ARG A 146 -1.39 3.74 5.84
C ARG A 146 -0.75 3.14 7.08
N MET A 147 -1.29 1.99 7.48
CA MET A 147 -0.95 1.30 8.72
C MET A 147 0.41 0.60 8.63
N ILE A 148 1.21 0.78 7.56
CA ILE A 148 2.58 0.24 7.46
C ILE A 148 3.42 0.60 8.69
N TYR A 149 3.44 1.87 9.10
CA TYR A 149 4.21 2.25 10.28
C TYR A 149 3.50 1.89 11.60
N GLU A 150 2.17 1.98 11.66
CA GLU A 150 1.36 1.66 12.86
C GLU A 150 1.40 0.15 13.19
N PHE A 151 1.14 -0.73 12.23
CA PHE A 151 1.20 -2.19 12.39
C PHE A 151 2.63 -2.72 12.59
N LEU A 152 3.64 -2.14 11.91
CA LEU A 152 5.02 -2.54 12.15
C LEU A 152 5.51 -2.09 13.54
N GLU A 153 5.00 -0.96 14.06
CA GLU A 153 5.24 -0.51 15.44
C GLU A 153 4.47 -1.38 16.45
N MET A 154 3.26 -1.84 16.14
CA MET A 154 2.55 -2.86 16.94
C MET A 154 3.32 -4.18 17.00
N ALA A 155 3.74 -4.72 15.85
CA ALA A 155 4.51 -5.97 15.79
C ALA A 155 5.85 -5.85 16.54
N GLU A 156 6.54 -4.72 16.43
CA GLU A 156 7.78 -4.45 17.20
C GLU A 156 7.51 -4.35 18.71
N ASN A 157 6.44 -3.67 19.15
CA ASN A 157 6.09 -3.56 20.56
C ASN A 157 5.71 -4.92 21.18
N ASP A 158 4.91 -5.72 20.47
CA ASP A 158 4.51 -7.06 20.91
C ASP A 158 5.70 -8.04 20.90
N LEU A 159 6.64 -7.92 19.94
CA LEU A 159 7.92 -8.64 19.97
C LEU A 159 8.79 -8.22 21.17
N VAL A 160 8.93 -6.92 21.44
CA VAL A 160 9.73 -6.40 22.57
C VAL A 160 9.18 -6.92 23.91
N ALA A 161 7.86 -6.98 24.07
CA ALA A 161 7.21 -7.50 25.27
C ALA A 161 7.44 -9.02 25.48
N GLU A 162 7.64 -9.79 24.41
CA GLU A 162 7.88 -11.24 24.45
C GLU A 162 9.37 -11.62 24.41
N ALA A 163 10.25 -10.67 24.06
CA ALA A 163 11.67 -10.89 23.76
C ALA A 163 12.49 -11.49 24.90
N TYR A 164 12.09 -11.26 26.17
CA TYR A 164 12.81 -11.78 27.34
C TYR A 164 12.81 -13.32 27.43
N ASN A 165 11.95 -14.01 26.68
CA ASN A 165 11.91 -15.47 26.59
C ASN A 165 12.96 -16.04 25.62
N TYR A 166 13.65 -15.21 24.85
CA TYR A 166 14.48 -15.60 23.69
C TYR A 166 15.87 -14.96 23.74
N LYS A 167 16.75 -15.33 22.80
CA LYS A 167 18.14 -14.82 22.73
C LYS A 167 18.52 -14.15 21.41
N PHE A 168 17.86 -14.50 20.31
CA PHE A 168 18.17 -13.97 18.98
C PHE A 168 16.92 -13.48 18.26
N ILE A 169 17.06 -12.40 17.48
CA ILE A 169 16.08 -11.96 16.48
C ILE A 169 16.63 -12.15 15.06
N LEU A 170 15.92 -12.98 14.29
CA LEU A 170 16.06 -13.07 12.83
C LEU A 170 15.10 -12.08 12.17
N LYS A 171 15.60 -11.32 11.19
CA LYS A 171 14.82 -10.49 10.26
C LYS A 171 15.12 -10.88 8.83
N THR A 172 14.13 -10.81 7.94
CA THR A 172 14.30 -10.97 6.48
C THR A 172 13.11 -10.35 5.72
N ASP A 173 13.27 -10.03 4.44
CA ASP A 173 12.14 -9.63 3.58
C ASP A 173 12.08 -10.39 2.25
N ILE A 174 10.91 -10.43 1.62
CA ILE A 174 10.73 -11.09 0.31
C ILE A 174 11.29 -10.19 -0.80
N LYS A 175 12.22 -10.72 -1.58
CA LYS A 175 12.79 -10.06 -2.76
C LYS A 175 11.73 -9.87 -3.83
N ASN A 176 11.44 -8.61 -4.16
CA ASN A 176 10.53 -8.22 -5.26
C ASN A 176 9.12 -8.85 -5.18
N PHE A 177 8.53 -8.91 -3.98
CA PHE A 177 7.37 -9.74 -3.66
C PHE A 177 6.24 -9.79 -4.73
N TYR A 178 5.50 -8.69 -4.95
CA TYR A 178 4.31 -8.71 -5.80
C TYR A 178 4.60 -9.08 -7.28
N PRO A 179 5.64 -8.54 -7.95
CA PRO A 179 6.01 -9.00 -9.30
C PRO A 179 6.55 -10.43 -9.36
N SER A 180 7.03 -11.00 -8.25
CA SER A 180 7.52 -12.39 -8.18
C SER A 180 6.43 -13.42 -7.81
N ILE A 181 5.20 -13.01 -7.53
CA ILE A 181 4.08 -13.95 -7.33
C ILE A 181 3.74 -14.65 -8.65
N TYR A 182 3.90 -15.98 -8.69
CA TYR A 182 3.40 -16.81 -9.78
C TYR A 182 1.88 -17.01 -9.63
N THR A 183 1.07 -16.64 -10.62
CA THR A 183 -0.39 -16.53 -10.47
C THR A 183 -1.05 -17.85 -10.09
N HIS A 184 -0.62 -18.96 -10.71
CA HIS A 184 -1.10 -20.31 -10.41
C HIS A 184 -0.89 -20.74 -8.95
N SER A 185 0.00 -20.05 -8.21
CA SER A 185 0.23 -20.30 -6.79
C SER A 185 -0.93 -19.84 -5.89
N ILE A 186 -1.82 -18.97 -6.38
CA ILE A 186 -3.12 -18.65 -5.76
C ILE A 186 -3.95 -19.93 -5.61
N ALA A 187 -4.04 -20.73 -6.69
CA ALA A 187 -4.74 -22.01 -6.66
C ALA A 187 -4.09 -23.00 -5.69
N TRP A 188 -2.76 -23.04 -5.62
CA TRP A 188 -2.03 -23.91 -4.70
C TRP A 188 -2.21 -23.52 -3.23
N ALA A 189 -2.30 -22.23 -2.91
CA ALA A 189 -2.46 -21.73 -1.54
C ALA A 189 -3.86 -22.00 -0.94
N ILE A 190 -4.88 -21.99 -1.82
CA ILE A 190 -6.28 -22.26 -1.46
C ILE A 190 -6.57 -23.77 -1.44
N HIS A 191 -6.16 -24.51 -2.49
CA HIS A 191 -6.61 -25.89 -2.76
C HIS A 191 -5.51 -26.97 -2.65
N THR A 192 -4.28 -26.62 -2.29
CA THR A 192 -3.03 -27.43 -2.40
C THR A 192 -2.52 -27.60 -3.84
N LYS A 193 -1.21 -27.77 -3.98
CA LYS A 193 -0.52 -27.89 -5.28
C LYS A 193 -0.75 -29.27 -5.90
N GLU A 194 -0.93 -30.26 -5.04
CA GLU A 194 -1.09 -31.68 -5.32
C GLU A 194 -2.48 -31.93 -5.93
N LEU A 195 -3.54 -31.43 -5.28
CA LEU A 195 -4.93 -31.54 -5.76
C LEU A 195 -5.15 -30.80 -7.08
N ILE A 196 -4.63 -29.58 -7.22
CA ILE A 196 -4.75 -28.82 -8.47
C ILE A 196 -4.00 -29.51 -9.63
N ARG A 197 -2.87 -30.19 -9.36
CA ARG A 197 -2.07 -30.85 -10.40
C ARG A 197 -2.62 -32.21 -10.85
N THR A 198 -3.56 -32.82 -10.14
CA THR A 198 -4.25 -34.06 -10.52
C THR A 198 -4.88 -33.97 -11.92
N LYS A 199 -4.93 -35.09 -12.66
CA LYS A 199 -5.55 -35.15 -14.00
C LYS A 199 -7.02 -34.67 -13.93
N GLY A 200 -7.42 -33.80 -14.86
CA GLY A 200 -8.75 -33.19 -14.91
C GLY A 200 -8.96 -31.93 -14.05
N ASN A 201 -8.22 -31.76 -12.94
CA ASN A 201 -8.48 -30.64 -12.02
C ASN A 201 -8.00 -29.27 -12.54
N ARG A 202 -6.93 -29.21 -13.34
CA ARG A 202 -6.20 -27.96 -13.71
C ARG A 202 -7.01 -26.87 -14.42
N ALA A 203 -8.16 -27.20 -14.99
CA ALA A 203 -9.08 -26.26 -15.61
C ALA A 203 -10.54 -26.63 -15.27
N ASN A 204 -10.76 -27.15 -14.05
CA ASN A 204 -12.08 -27.36 -13.48
C ASN A 204 -12.48 -26.10 -12.69
N TYR A 205 -12.81 -25.04 -13.43
CA TYR A 205 -13.15 -23.72 -12.89
C TYR A 205 -14.45 -23.74 -12.09
N SER A 206 -15.40 -24.64 -12.42
CA SER A 206 -16.64 -24.79 -11.68
C SER A 206 -16.43 -25.35 -10.26
N LYS A 207 -15.35 -26.10 -10.02
CA LYS A 207 -15.03 -26.70 -8.71
C LYS A 207 -14.00 -25.93 -7.87
N TYR A 208 -13.04 -25.22 -8.48
CA TYR A 208 -11.90 -24.67 -7.75
C TYR A 208 -11.78 -23.15 -7.84
N LEU A 209 -12.21 -22.43 -6.79
CA LEU A 209 -12.05 -20.98 -6.61
C LEU A 209 -10.73 -20.42 -7.13
N GLY A 210 -9.61 -20.98 -6.67
CA GLY A 210 -8.29 -20.46 -6.97
C GLY A 210 -7.93 -20.49 -8.45
N LEU A 211 -8.57 -21.33 -9.28
CA LEU A 211 -8.41 -21.29 -10.75
C LEU A 211 -9.17 -20.12 -11.38
N LYS A 212 -10.37 -19.79 -10.86
CA LYS A 212 -11.13 -18.60 -11.27
C LYS A 212 -10.33 -17.33 -10.96
N LEU A 213 -9.80 -17.22 -9.74
CA LEU A 213 -9.01 -16.07 -9.30
C LEU A 213 -7.66 -15.95 -10.04
N ASP A 214 -6.94 -17.05 -10.23
CA ASP A 214 -5.71 -17.13 -11.03
C ASP A 214 -5.94 -16.65 -12.48
N LYS A 215 -6.99 -17.17 -13.15
CA LYS A 215 -7.34 -16.78 -14.52
C LYS A 215 -7.69 -15.30 -14.64
N LEU A 216 -8.46 -14.74 -13.69
CA LEU A 216 -8.79 -13.31 -13.65
C LEU A 216 -7.55 -12.44 -13.41
N ILE A 217 -6.64 -12.83 -12.52
CA ILE A 217 -5.39 -12.09 -12.26
C ILE A 217 -4.45 -12.12 -13.47
N GLN A 218 -4.34 -13.25 -14.17
CA GLN A 218 -3.62 -13.31 -15.45
C GLN A 218 -4.25 -12.33 -16.45
N TYR A 219 -5.57 -12.37 -16.64
CA TYR A 219 -6.26 -11.59 -17.68
C TYR A 219 -6.38 -10.09 -17.35
N ALA A 220 -6.22 -9.70 -16.08
CA ALA A 220 -6.00 -8.32 -15.66
C ALA A 220 -4.64 -7.73 -16.08
N ASN A 221 -3.70 -8.58 -16.52
CA ASN A 221 -2.29 -8.27 -16.76
C ASN A 221 -1.82 -8.94 -18.06
N ASP A 222 -2.56 -8.75 -19.16
CA ASP A 222 -2.35 -9.32 -20.50
C ASP A 222 -2.03 -10.84 -20.55
N GLY A 223 -2.61 -11.63 -19.64
CA GLY A 223 -2.38 -13.07 -19.56
C GLY A 223 -1.03 -13.47 -18.94
N CYS A 224 -0.27 -12.53 -18.37
CA CYS A 224 0.99 -12.83 -17.70
C CYS A 224 0.76 -13.73 -16.47
N THR A 225 1.51 -14.83 -16.39
CA THR A 225 1.46 -15.80 -15.28
C THR A 225 2.41 -15.46 -14.12
N ASN A 226 3.16 -14.37 -14.21
CA ASN A 226 4.02 -13.86 -13.14
C ASN A 226 3.69 -12.40 -12.86
N GLY A 227 3.64 -12.06 -11.58
CA GLY A 227 3.32 -10.73 -11.08
C GLY A 227 1.83 -10.49 -10.87
N ILE A 228 1.49 -9.77 -9.80
CA ILE A 228 0.14 -9.25 -9.55
C ILE A 228 0.19 -7.74 -9.33
N ALA A 229 -0.89 -7.04 -9.69
CA ALA A 229 -0.95 -5.58 -9.65
C ALA A 229 -0.67 -5.02 -8.23
N ILE A 230 0.31 -4.13 -8.08
CA ILE A 230 0.61 -3.51 -6.79
C ILE A 230 -0.37 -2.37 -6.52
N GLY A 231 -0.95 -2.33 -5.32
CA GLY A 231 -1.84 -1.25 -4.90
C GLY A 231 -3.27 -1.69 -4.56
N PRO A 232 -4.01 -2.40 -5.44
CA PRO A 232 -5.37 -2.82 -5.14
C PRO A 232 -5.44 -3.76 -3.93
N ALA A 233 -6.47 -3.61 -3.10
CA ALA A 233 -6.62 -4.40 -1.86
C ALA A 233 -6.87 -5.90 -2.13
N ILE A 234 -7.37 -6.23 -3.32
CA ILE A 234 -7.54 -7.61 -3.77
C ILE A 234 -6.17 -8.31 -3.94
N SER A 235 -5.15 -7.60 -4.42
CA SER A 235 -3.79 -8.12 -4.55
C SER A 235 -3.14 -8.33 -3.18
N ASP A 236 -3.33 -7.40 -2.25
CA ASP A 236 -2.92 -7.58 -0.85
C ASP A 236 -3.54 -8.86 -0.27
N LEU A 237 -4.86 -9.07 -0.46
CA LEU A 237 -5.58 -10.25 0.04
C LEU A 237 -5.10 -11.57 -0.58
N LEU A 238 -4.90 -11.62 -1.90
CA LEU A 238 -4.36 -12.79 -2.58
C LEU A 238 -2.92 -13.11 -2.15
N SER A 239 -2.11 -12.07 -1.95
CA SER A 239 -0.75 -12.22 -1.42
C SER A 239 -0.73 -12.76 0.01
N GLU A 240 -1.66 -12.34 0.87
CA GLU A 240 -1.82 -12.80 2.25
C GLU A 240 -2.31 -14.26 2.32
N ILE A 241 -3.15 -14.70 1.39
CA ILE A 241 -3.56 -16.12 1.24
C ILE A 241 -2.36 -17.00 0.88
N ILE A 242 -1.51 -16.55 -0.05
CA ILE A 242 -0.28 -17.25 -0.44
C ILE A 242 0.68 -17.35 0.74
N LEU A 243 0.95 -16.23 1.42
CA LEU A 243 1.87 -16.21 2.55
C LEU A 243 1.35 -17.00 3.74
N SER A 244 0.06 -16.94 4.09
CA SER A 244 -0.51 -17.82 5.13
C SER A 244 -0.27 -19.32 4.84
N SER A 245 -0.20 -19.72 3.57
CA SER A 245 0.19 -21.09 3.20
C SER A 245 1.69 -21.38 3.37
N VAL A 246 2.57 -20.43 3.04
CA VAL A 246 4.02 -20.51 3.31
C VAL A 246 4.29 -20.57 4.81
N ASP A 247 3.64 -19.69 5.56
CA ASP A 247 3.71 -19.52 7.02
C ASP A 247 3.28 -20.81 7.74
N THR A 248 2.18 -21.43 7.30
CA THR A 248 1.67 -22.68 7.87
C THR A 248 2.65 -23.85 7.65
N GLU A 249 3.14 -24.07 6.43
CA GLU A 249 4.07 -25.18 6.18
C GLU A 249 5.45 -24.95 6.82
N THR A 250 5.87 -23.70 6.96
CA THR A 250 7.07 -23.33 7.71
C THR A 250 6.89 -23.62 9.21
N SER A 251 5.76 -23.20 9.80
CA SER A 251 5.42 -23.42 11.21
C SER A 251 5.40 -24.90 11.60
N LYS A 252 4.83 -25.76 10.74
CA LYS A 252 4.85 -27.22 10.91
C LYS A 252 6.27 -27.77 10.97
N LEU A 253 7.11 -27.40 10.00
CA LEU A 253 8.47 -27.93 9.87
C LEU A 253 9.41 -27.48 10.99
N ILE A 254 9.26 -26.24 11.50
CA ILE A 254 10.01 -25.76 12.66
C ILE A 254 9.52 -26.47 13.94
N THR A 255 8.21 -26.59 14.13
CA THR A 255 7.63 -27.33 15.28
C THR A 255 8.05 -28.79 15.29
N ALA A 256 8.16 -29.43 14.12
CA ALA A 256 8.63 -30.82 13.98
C ALA A 256 10.13 -31.03 14.27
N GLN A 257 10.88 -29.97 14.60
CA GLN A 257 12.24 -30.06 15.15
C GLN A 257 12.30 -29.68 16.64
N ASN A 258 11.13 -29.45 17.27
CA ASN A 258 11.00 -28.95 18.65
C ASN A 258 11.70 -27.59 18.90
N ILE A 259 11.92 -26.81 17.83
CA ILE A 259 12.48 -25.46 17.92
C ILE A 259 11.41 -24.53 18.48
N ASP A 260 11.74 -23.88 19.59
CA ASP A 260 10.95 -22.79 20.18
C ASP A 260 11.20 -21.48 19.43
N PHE A 261 10.12 -20.82 19.01
CA PHE A 261 10.18 -19.57 18.27
C PHE A 261 8.87 -18.78 18.36
N LEU A 262 8.98 -17.45 18.26
CA LEU A 262 7.85 -16.56 18.03
C LEU A 262 8.02 -15.84 16.69
N GLY A 263 7.21 -16.22 15.69
CA GLY A 263 7.22 -15.63 14.35
C GLY A 263 6.14 -14.58 14.16
N VAL A 264 6.48 -13.44 13.56
CA VAL A 264 5.52 -12.41 13.11
C VAL A 264 5.84 -11.95 11.70
N ARG A 265 4.82 -11.43 11.02
CA ARG A 265 4.95 -10.90 9.64
C ARG A 265 4.22 -9.58 9.45
N PHE A 266 4.86 -8.68 8.70
CA PHE A 266 4.23 -7.47 8.17
C PHE A 266 4.43 -7.41 6.64
N LYS A 267 3.39 -7.74 5.88
CA LYS A 267 3.43 -7.96 4.42
C LYS A 267 4.55 -8.92 4.04
N ASP A 268 5.66 -8.38 3.53
CA ASP A 268 6.87 -9.06 3.10
C ASP A 268 8.03 -9.04 4.13
N ASP A 269 7.95 -8.25 5.21
CA ASP A 269 8.90 -8.23 6.36
C ASP A 269 8.56 -9.36 7.35
N TYR A 270 9.48 -10.29 7.56
CA TYR A 270 9.39 -11.42 8.50
C TYR A 270 10.34 -11.21 9.68
N ARG A 271 9.87 -11.52 10.89
CA ARG A 271 10.69 -11.47 12.11
C ARG A 271 10.42 -12.68 12.99
N PHE A 272 11.49 -13.24 13.56
CA PHE A 272 11.44 -14.41 14.43
C PHE A 272 12.31 -14.21 15.66
N LEU A 273 11.76 -14.44 16.84
CA LEU A 273 12.53 -14.63 18.06
C LEU A 273 12.83 -16.13 18.24
N CYS A 274 14.04 -16.48 18.68
CA CYS A 274 14.49 -17.86 18.84
C CYS A 274 15.63 -17.99 19.86
N GLN A 275 16.00 -19.24 20.21
CA GLN A 275 16.92 -19.54 21.32
C GLN A 275 18.40 -19.59 20.92
N SER A 276 18.71 -19.87 19.65
CA SER A 276 20.08 -19.97 19.13
C SER A 276 20.24 -19.41 17.72
N LYS A 277 21.49 -19.18 17.31
CA LYS A 277 21.84 -18.81 15.93
C LYS A 277 21.58 -19.97 14.97
N GLU A 278 21.62 -21.19 15.48
CA GLU A 278 21.36 -22.45 14.78
C GLU A 278 19.86 -22.57 14.45
N ASP A 279 18.99 -22.23 15.40
CA ASP A 279 17.53 -22.10 15.19
C ASP A 279 17.23 -21.04 14.12
N ALA A 280 17.80 -19.83 14.24
CA ALA A 280 17.63 -18.77 13.26
C ALA A 280 18.05 -19.23 11.84
N ASN A 281 19.17 -19.95 11.74
CA ASN A 281 19.65 -20.55 10.50
C ASN A 281 18.72 -21.66 9.97
N PHE A 282 18.10 -22.46 10.83
CA PHE A 282 17.11 -23.46 10.42
C PHE A 282 15.81 -22.81 9.92
N ILE A 283 15.32 -21.80 10.65
CA ILE A 283 14.10 -21.04 10.35
C ILE A 283 14.23 -20.38 8.97
N ILE A 284 15.28 -19.60 8.71
CA ILE A 284 15.45 -18.91 7.42
C ILE A 284 15.58 -19.90 6.24
N LYS A 285 16.33 -21.00 6.40
CA LYS A 285 16.47 -22.06 5.38
C LYS A 285 15.14 -22.76 5.11
N THR A 286 14.35 -23.03 6.15
CA THR A 286 13.03 -23.67 6.02
C THR A 286 11.99 -22.74 5.38
N LEU A 287 12.02 -21.44 5.72
CA LEU A 287 11.18 -20.41 5.11
C LEU A 287 11.50 -20.25 3.62
N GLN A 288 12.77 -20.06 3.26
CA GLN A 288 13.22 -19.99 1.85
C GLN A 288 12.80 -21.23 1.06
N ARG A 289 12.92 -22.42 1.65
CA ARG A 289 12.48 -23.69 1.05
C ARG A 289 10.95 -23.78 0.85
N GLN A 290 10.14 -23.12 1.70
CA GLN A 290 8.70 -23.05 1.47
C GLN A 290 8.35 -21.99 0.42
N MET A 291 8.96 -20.79 0.50
CA MET A 291 8.77 -19.71 -0.47
C MET A 291 9.06 -20.15 -1.91
N ALA A 292 10.15 -20.90 -2.12
CA ALA A 292 10.51 -21.44 -3.42
C ALA A 292 9.41 -22.33 -4.05
N LYS A 293 8.52 -22.97 -3.26
CA LYS A 293 7.38 -23.73 -3.79
C LYS A 293 6.31 -22.84 -4.46
N PHE A 294 6.31 -21.54 -4.16
CA PHE A 294 5.40 -20.51 -4.68
C PHE A 294 6.14 -19.49 -5.58
N ASN A 295 7.37 -19.82 -6.03
CA ASN A 295 8.29 -18.98 -6.80
C ASN A 295 8.80 -17.71 -6.07
N LEU A 296 8.63 -17.65 -4.75
CA LEU A 296 9.12 -16.55 -3.91
C LEU A 296 10.55 -16.80 -3.42
N MET A 297 11.26 -15.73 -3.10
CA MET A 297 12.67 -15.75 -2.67
C MET A 297 12.91 -14.69 -1.59
N LEU A 298 13.60 -15.05 -0.51
CA LEU A 298 14.08 -14.12 0.50
C LEU A 298 15.21 -13.23 -0.04
N ASN A 299 15.33 -12.05 0.55
CA ASN A 299 16.37 -11.08 0.23
C ASN A 299 17.54 -11.21 1.20
N GLU A 300 18.59 -11.91 0.75
CA GLU A 300 19.83 -12.13 1.51
C GLU A 300 20.43 -10.81 2.03
N SER A 301 20.40 -9.74 1.23
CA SER A 301 20.98 -8.43 1.59
C SER A 301 20.33 -7.71 2.78
N LYS A 302 19.13 -8.15 3.20
CA LYS A 302 18.43 -7.65 4.40
C LYS A 302 18.19 -8.76 5.43
N SER A 303 18.69 -9.97 5.18
CA SER A 303 18.54 -11.08 6.11
C SER A 303 19.59 -10.96 7.20
N LYS A 304 19.15 -10.66 8.44
CA LYS A 304 20.04 -10.36 9.58
C LYS A 304 19.62 -11.19 10.79
N ILE A 305 20.60 -11.69 11.53
CA ILE A 305 20.43 -12.33 12.83
C ILE A 305 21.19 -11.47 13.83
N ASP A 306 20.47 -10.90 14.80
CA ASP A 306 21.01 -10.13 15.92
C ASP A 306 20.80 -10.92 17.22
N GLU A 307 21.74 -10.81 18.16
CA GLU A 307 21.54 -11.19 19.56
C GLU A 307 20.63 -10.13 20.23
N LEU A 308 19.90 -10.48 21.28
CA LEU A 308 18.96 -9.57 21.96
C LEU A 308 19.68 -8.83 23.11
N PRO A 309 19.38 -7.53 23.33
CA PRO A 309 18.25 -6.75 22.81
C PRO A 309 18.48 -6.03 21.48
N GLU A 310 19.66 -6.18 20.86
CA GLU A 310 19.95 -5.61 19.54
C GLU A 310 18.92 -6.09 18.49
N GLY A 311 18.73 -5.26 17.46
CA GLY A 311 17.72 -5.54 16.43
C GLY A 311 16.26 -5.34 16.86
N LEU A 312 15.89 -5.27 18.15
CA LEU A 312 14.50 -4.97 18.54
C LEU A 312 14.04 -3.58 18.09
N PHE A 313 14.94 -2.59 18.13
CA PHE A 313 14.60 -1.17 17.98
C PHE A 313 14.92 -0.59 16.59
N ARG A 314 14.28 0.53 16.25
CA ARG A 314 14.58 1.33 15.04
C ARG A 314 15.57 2.46 15.38
N GLU A 315 16.88 2.23 15.22
CA GLU A 315 17.95 3.20 15.55
C GLU A 315 17.67 4.64 15.07
N TRP A 316 17.16 4.80 13.84
CA TRP A 316 16.83 6.11 13.26
C TRP A 316 15.83 6.93 14.09
N THR A 317 14.92 6.28 14.85
CA THR A 317 13.92 7.02 15.65
C THR A 317 14.54 7.69 16.88
N ALA A 318 15.56 7.07 17.48
CA ALA A 318 16.30 7.67 18.60
C ALA A 318 17.14 8.86 18.11
N ILE A 319 17.87 8.69 17.00
CA ILE A 319 18.70 9.74 16.39
C ILE A 319 17.82 10.90 15.85
N TYR A 320 16.58 10.63 15.45
CA TYR A 320 15.61 11.66 15.08
C TYR A 320 15.00 12.43 16.27
N GLN A 321 14.99 11.86 17.48
CA GLN A 321 14.28 12.42 18.64
C GLN A 321 14.66 13.89 18.97
N PRO A 322 15.94 14.32 18.94
CA PRO A 322 16.32 15.72 19.15
C PRO A 322 15.75 16.68 18.10
N PHE A 323 15.41 16.19 16.91
CA PHE A 323 14.90 16.95 15.77
C PHE A 323 13.36 16.94 15.67
N SER A 324 12.67 16.03 16.35
CA SER A 324 11.21 15.91 16.30
C SER A 324 10.47 17.22 16.64
N LEU A 325 9.33 17.43 15.97
CA LEU A 325 8.36 18.49 16.20
C LEU A 325 7.06 17.97 16.85
N ARG A 326 6.95 16.66 17.16
CA ARG A 326 5.74 15.99 17.71
C ARG A 326 5.07 16.81 18.82
N TYR A 327 5.82 17.08 19.88
CA TYR A 327 5.32 17.69 21.12
C TYR A 327 5.24 19.24 21.09
N ARG A 328 5.74 19.90 20.04
CA ARG A 328 5.67 21.37 19.93
C ARG A 328 4.29 21.79 19.45
N LYS A 329 3.67 22.78 20.13
CA LYS A 329 2.38 23.39 19.73
C LYS A 329 2.56 24.40 18.57
N LYS A 330 3.57 25.28 18.68
CA LYS A 330 4.01 26.21 17.62
C LYS A 330 5.48 25.96 17.26
N VAL A 331 5.86 26.24 16.02
CA VAL A 331 7.23 26.05 15.48
C VAL A 331 7.69 27.36 14.81
N GLY A 332 8.82 27.89 15.26
CA GLY A 332 9.49 29.05 14.64
C GLY A 332 10.52 28.63 13.58
N TYR A 333 10.84 29.51 12.63
CA TYR A 333 11.63 29.17 11.43
C TYR A 333 12.97 28.48 11.73
N LYS A 334 13.78 29.01 12.68
CA LYS A 334 15.05 28.37 13.09
C LYS A 334 14.88 26.90 13.53
N ARG A 335 13.78 26.56 14.20
CA ARG A 335 13.50 25.17 14.61
C ARG A 335 12.96 24.33 13.45
N PHE A 336 12.14 24.89 12.57
CA PHE A 336 11.75 24.21 11.32
C PHE A 336 12.99 23.83 10.49
N GLU A 337 13.93 24.76 10.29
CA GLU A 337 15.16 24.51 9.55
C GLU A 337 16.07 23.49 10.25
N SER A 338 16.24 23.61 11.57
CA SER A 338 16.97 22.61 12.39
C SER A 338 16.37 21.21 12.26
N SER A 339 15.04 21.08 12.34
CA SER A 339 14.33 19.82 12.19
C SER A 339 14.45 19.25 10.78
N LEU A 340 14.39 20.08 9.74
CA LEU A 340 14.56 19.64 8.34
C LEU A 340 16.01 19.18 8.08
N ARG A 341 17.02 19.91 8.57
CA ARG A 341 18.44 19.50 8.48
C ARG A 341 18.70 18.19 9.21
N GLY A 342 18.14 18.01 10.40
CA GLY A 342 18.20 16.73 11.13
C GLY A 342 17.50 15.59 10.40
N THR A 343 16.33 15.86 9.80
CA THR A 343 15.61 14.89 8.94
C THR A 343 16.51 14.41 7.80
N LEU A 344 17.16 15.33 7.07
CA LEU A 344 18.08 15.01 5.98
C LEU A 344 19.33 14.23 6.46
N SER A 345 19.84 14.53 7.66
CA SER A 345 20.98 13.80 8.24
C SER A 345 20.62 12.35 8.56
N VAL A 346 19.44 12.11 9.13
CA VAL A 346 18.94 10.76 9.44
C VAL A 346 18.54 10.00 8.17
N ASP A 347 17.94 10.67 7.18
CA ASP A 347 17.57 10.07 5.89
C ASP A 347 18.82 9.63 5.10
N LYS A 348 19.93 10.38 5.18
CA LYS A 348 21.24 9.99 4.63
C LYS A 348 21.89 8.82 5.37
N GLN A 349 21.72 8.71 6.69
CA GLN A 349 22.30 7.62 7.48
C GLN A 349 21.48 6.33 7.40
N PHE A 350 20.16 6.45 7.25
CA PHE A 350 19.21 5.34 7.21
C PHE A 350 18.25 5.52 6.03
N GLU A 351 18.76 5.27 4.82
CA GLU A 351 18.00 5.47 3.58
C GLU A 351 16.71 4.65 3.54
N GLY A 352 15.67 5.20 2.90
CA GLY A 352 14.37 4.53 2.75
C GLY A 352 13.50 4.46 4.02
N THR A 353 14.01 4.84 5.19
CA THR A 353 13.23 4.88 6.45
C THR A 353 12.08 5.90 6.41
N GLY A 354 11.25 5.90 7.46
CA GLY A 354 10.07 6.77 7.58
C GLY A 354 10.35 8.23 7.94
N VAL A 355 11.61 8.65 8.08
CA VAL A 355 11.95 9.91 8.78
C VAL A 355 11.41 11.18 8.11
N VAL A 356 11.41 11.26 6.77
CA VAL A 356 10.82 12.39 6.04
C VAL A 356 9.30 12.44 6.16
N ASP A 357 8.62 11.30 6.10
CA ASP A 357 7.17 11.25 6.33
C ASP A 357 6.84 11.65 7.78
N ARG A 358 7.67 11.21 8.74
CA ARG A 358 7.54 11.61 10.14
C ARG A 358 7.67 13.13 10.29
N PHE A 359 8.71 13.74 9.74
CA PHE A 359 8.90 15.20 9.73
C PHE A 359 7.70 15.94 9.15
N LEU A 360 7.26 15.56 7.94
CA LEU A 360 6.11 16.20 7.28
C LEU A 360 4.82 16.05 8.10
N SER A 361 4.57 14.87 8.69
CA SER A 361 3.42 14.64 9.57
C SER A 361 3.46 15.54 10.82
N GLU A 362 4.64 15.86 11.34
CA GLU A 362 4.81 16.64 12.57
C GLU A 362 4.71 18.17 12.36
N LEU A 363 4.71 18.66 11.11
CA LEU A 363 4.45 20.06 10.76
C LEU A 363 2.97 20.48 10.92
N VAL A 364 2.06 19.51 11.02
CA VAL A 364 0.60 19.70 11.08
C VAL A 364 0.05 19.21 12.42
N THR A 365 -1.03 19.79 12.93
CA THR A 365 -1.77 19.30 14.11
C THR A 365 -2.63 18.06 13.77
N SER A 366 -3.41 17.56 14.73
CA SER A 366 -4.50 16.59 14.48
C SER A 366 -5.66 17.18 13.68
N ASN A 367 -5.83 18.52 13.72
CA ASN A 367 -6.97 19.23 13.14
C ASN A 367 -6.59 19.85 11.78
N TYR A 368 -5.62 19.25 11.08
CA TYR A 368 -5.11 19.67 9.77
C TYR A 368 -4.59 21.12 9.69
N GLU A 369 -4.16 21.68 10.83
CA GLU A 369 -3.63 23.04 10.92
C GLU A 369 -2.09 23.07 10.97
N LEU A 370 -1.46 24.00 10.24
CA LEU A 370 -0.02 24.20 10.29
C LEU A 370 0.43 24.65 11.69
N LYS A 371 1.46 24.00 12.23
CA LYS A 371 2.11 24.40 13.49
C LYS A 371 2.99 25.66 13.37
N PHE A 372 3.16 26.19 12.17
CA PHE A 372 3.96 27.38 11.90
C PHE A 372 3.14 28.45 11.19
N ASP A 373 3.52 29.70 11.44
CA ASP A 373 3.15 30.88 10.67
C ASP A 373 4.42 31.75 10.59
N PHE A 374 4.91 31.99 9.38
CA PHE A 374 6.21 32.63 9.14
C PHE A 374 6.03 33.97 8.44
N LYS A 375 6.89 34.94 8.79
CA LYS A 375 7.04 36.18 8.02
C LYS A 375 7.46 35.83 6.58
N GLU A 376 7.00 36.60 5.60
CA GLU A 376 7.13 36.33 4.16
C GLU A 376 8.51 35.77 3.74
N LYS A 377 9.59 36.45 4.13
CA LYS A 377 10.98 36.06 3.81
C LYS A 377 11.32 34.62 4.24
N ASP A 378 10.82 34.19 5.39
CA ASP A 378 11.07 32.86 5.96
C ASP A 378 10.04 31.82 5.49
N LEU A 379 8.83 32.26 5.14
CA LEU A 379 7.82 31.42 4.49
C LEU A 379 8.27 30.98 3.09
N LEU A 380 8.83 31.90 2.30
CA LEU A 380 9.37 31.59 0.96
C LEU A 380 10.57 30.62 1.04
N LYS A 381 11.45 30.74 2.05
CA LYS A 381 12.49 29.74 2.33
C LYS A 381 11.88 28.38 2.67
N ALA A 382 10.89 28.33 3.56
CA ALA A 382 10.26 27.08 3.98
C ALA A 382 9.61 26.35 2.79
N ILE A 383 8.94 27.06 1.88
CA ILE A 383 8.37 26.50 0.65
C ILE A 383 9.48 25.95 -0.26
N SER A 384 10.57 26.71 -0.45
CA SER A 384 11.73 26.25 -1.24
C SER A 384 12.36 24.97 -0.66
N LEU A 385 12.59 24.94 0.65
CA LEU A 385 13.13 23.77 1.37
C LEU A 385 12.18 22.56 1.31
N LEU A 386 10.86 22.77 1.36
CA LEU A 386 9.87 21.70 1.22
C LEU A 386 9.84 21.13 -0.21
N LEU A 387 9.96 21.96 -1.24
CA LEU A 387 10.03 21.49 -2.63
C LEU A 387 11.33 20.73 -2.91
N LEU A 388 12.48 21.24 -2.43
CA LEU A 388 13.78 20.56 -2.52
C LEU A 388 13.82 19.23 -1.74
N LEU A 389 12.96 19.06 -0.73
CA LEU A 389 12.83 17.78 0.00
C LEU A 389 12.19 16.68 -0.87
N LYS A 390 11.42 17.03 -1.92
CA LYS A 390 10.93 16.03 -2.88
C LYS A 390 12.08 15.36 -3.63
N GLU A 391 13.11 16.11 -4.01
CA GLU A 391 14.26 15.59 -4.79
C GLU A 391 15.13 14.59 -4.00
N ARG A 392 14.91 14.51 -2.67
CA ARG A 392 15.44 13.43 -1.82
C ARG A 392 14.48 12.25 -1.72
N ARG A 393 13.16 12.49 -1.76
CA ARG A 393 12.15 11.47 -1.48
C ARG A 393 10.86 11.74 -2.26
N ASN A 394 10.88 11.42 -3.56
CA ASN A 394 9.81 11.70 -4.53
C ASN A 394 8.40 11.32 -4.01
N LYS A 395 8.27 10.15 -3.36
CA LYS A 395 7.00 9.68 -2.77
C LYS A 395 6.34 10.60 -1.73
N SER A 396 7.08 11.56 -1.18
CA SER A 396 6.58 12.54 -0.20
C SER A 396 6.03 13.82 -0.87
N PHE A 397 6.04 13.90 -2.20
CA PHE A 397 5.60 15.08 -2.95
C PHE A 397 4.11 15.44 -2.76
N PRO A 398 3.14 14.50 -2.76
CA PRO A 398 1.74 14.82 -2.45
C PRO A 398 1.57 15.48 -1.07
N GLN A 399 2.37 15.05 -0.10
CA GLN A 399 2.34 15.52 1.28
C GLN A 399 2.97 16.92 1.39
N ILE A 400 4.04 17.18 0.63
CA ILE A 400 4.58 18.53 0.42
C ILE A 400 3.52 19.44 -0.22
N LEU A 401 2.82 18.98 -1.26
CA LEU A 401 1.74 19.75 -1.91
C LEU A 401 0.59 20.02 -0.93
N GLY A 402 0.20 19.09 -0.06
CA GLY A 402 -0.82 19.34 0.96
C GLY A 402 -0.41 20.34 2.04
N ILE A 403 0.87 20.42 2.38
CA ILE A 403 1.39 21.50 3.25
C ILE A 403 1.36 22.84 2.49
N ILE A 404 1.71 22.86 1.19
CA ILE A 404 1.65 24.06 0.35
C ILE A 404 0.20 24.52 0.13
N GLU A 405 -0.77 23.61 -0.02
CA GLU A 405 -2.22 23.90 -0.03
C GLU A 405 -2.61 24.73 1.20
N LYS A 406 -2.20 24.26 2.39
CA LYS A 406 -2.53 24.93 3.65
C LYS A 406 -1.77 26.24 3.85
N ILE A 407 -0.56 26.38 3.28
CA ILE A 407 0.15 27.66 3.20
C ILE A 407 -0.64 28.63 2.30
N ILE A 408 -1.10 28.21 1.13
CA ILE A 408 -1.95 29.02 0.24
C ILE A 408 -3.24 29.43 0.97
N GLU A 409 -3.92 28.50 1.65
CA GLU A 409 -5.13 28.80 2.42
C GLU A 409 -4.94 29.92 3.45
N LYS A 410 -3.83 29.92 4.19
CA LYS A 410 -3.54 30.91 5.23
C LYS A 410 -2.97 32.24 4.73
N ASN A 411 -2.61 32.33 3.44
CA ASN A 411 -1.87 33.47 2.90
C ASN A 411 -2.51 34.05 1.63
N LYS A 412 -3.81 33.78 1.37
CA LYS A 412 -4.54 34.21 0.17
C LYS A 412 -4.37 35.70 -0.14
N ASP A 413 -4.43 36.54 0.89
CA ASP A 413 -4.35 38.01 0.78
C ASP A 413 -2.93 38.51 0.51
N LYS A 414 -1.90 37.71 0.84
CA LYS A 414 -0.48 38.02 0.64
C LYS A 414 -0.10 37.78 -0.83
N LYS A 415 -0.60 38.63 -1.73
CA LYS A 415 -0.44 38.52 -3.20
C LYS A 415 0.96 38.10 -3.67
N ARG A 416 2.03 38.63 -3.05
CA ARG A 416 3.44 38.31 -3.36
C ARG A 416 3.88 36.89 -2.98
N VAL A 417 3.33 36.33 -1.90
CA VAL A 417 3.54 34.91 -1.54
C VAL A 417 2.85 34.02 -2.58
N ILE A 418 1.60 34.32 -2.90
CA ILE A 418 0.80 33.52 -3.84
C ILE A 418 1.37 33.58 -5.26
N SER A 419 1.79 34.75 -5.75
CA SER A 419 2.41 34.87 -7.08
C SER A 419 3.75 34.12 -7.16
N LYS A 420 4.57 34.13 -6.10
CA LYS A 420 5.81 33.37 -6.09
C LYS A 420 5.59 31.85 -6.02
N ILE A 421 4.55 31.39 -5.30
CA ILE A 421 4.15 29.97 -5.30
C ILE A 421 3.67 29.55 -6.70
N ARG A 422 2.80 30.34 -7.34
CA ARG A 422 2.32 30.10 -8.71
C ARG A 422 3.49 29.94 -9.68
N SER A 423 4.36 30.95 -9.78
CA SER A 423 5.54 30.94 -10.66
C SER A 423 6.48 29.75 -10.44
N VAL A 424 6.69 29.32 -9.18
CA VAL A 424 7.55 28.16 -8.90
C VAL A 424 6.89 26.85 -9.35
N LEU A 425 5.60 26.66 -9.08
CA LEU A 425 4.88 25.44 -9.50
C LEU A 425 4.65 25.39 -11.02
N GLU A 426 4.46 26.55 -11.65
CA GLU A 426 4.33 26.73 -13.10
C GLU A 426 5.63 26.35 -13.82
N ASN A 427 6.78 26.83 -13.34
CA ASN A 427 8.08 26.42 -13.85
C ASN A 427 8.32 24.91 -13.70
N ILE A 428 7.99 24.32 -12.55
CA ILE A 428 8.16 22.87 -12.31
C ILE A 428 7.22 22.05 -13.22
N LEU A 429 5.96 22.46 -13.38
CA LEU A 429 5.01 21.79 -14.27
C LEU A 429 5.47 21.86 -15.73
N ASN A 430 5.82 23.06 -16.20
CA ASN A 430 6.19 23.30 -17.60
C ASN A 430 7.52 22.63 -17.97
N ASP A 431 8.44 22.46 -17.02
CA ASP A 431 9.64 21.66 -17.24
C ASP A 431 9.33 20.16 -17.35
N LYS A 432 8.52 19.63 -16.43
CA LYS A 432 8.16 18.20 -16.42
C LYS A 432 7.26 17.80 -17.59
N LEU A 433 6.42 18.69 -18.10
CA LEU A 433 5.61 18.46 -19.30
C LEU A 433 6.43 18.27 -20.59
N LYS A 434 7.74 18.63 -20.60
CA LYS A 434 8.66 18.33 -21.72
C LYS A 434 8.99 16.84 -21.83
N LYS A 435 8.79 16.08 -20.74
CA LYS A 435 9.11 14.67 -20.59
C LYS A 435 7.98 13.98 -19.83
N ASP A 436 6.79 13.93 -20.45
CA ASP A 436 5.55 13.51 -19.77
C ASP A 436 5.60 12.06 -19.25
N ALA A 437 6.23 11.15 -20.01
CA ALA A 437 6.48 9.77 -19.61
C ALA A 437 7.38 9.68 -18.35
N ASP A 438 8.57 10.28 -18.39
CA ASP A 438 9.55 10.26 -17.28
C ASP A 438 9.02 10.89 -15.97
N ASN A 439 7.97 11.71 -16.04
CA ASN A 439 7.49 12.53 -14.93
C ASN A 439 6.03 12.26 -14.55
N GLU A 440 5.41 11.16 -15.02
CA GLU A 440 3.97 10.92 -14.88
C GLU A 440 3.46 11.13 -13.45
N TYR A 441 4.11 10.55 -12.45
CA TYR A 441 3.72 10.66 -11.04
C TYR A 441 3.74 12.12 -10.52
N ASP A 442 4.79 12.88 -10.82
CA ASP A 442 4.84 14.30 -10.44
C ASP A 442 3.76 15.11 -11.18
N LEU A 443 3.54 14.80 -12.45
CA LEU A 443 2.57 15.49 -13.31
C LEU A 443 1.13 15.24 -12.88
N ILE A 444 0.73 14.00 -12.55
CA ILE A 444 -0.64 13.73 -12.12
C ILE A 444 -0.98 14.53 -10.85
N TRP A 445 -0.03 14.63 -9.91
CA TRP A 445 -0.19 15.41 -8.69
C TRP A 445 -0.16 16.93 -8.92
N LEU A 446 0.76 17.44 -9.75
CA LEU A 446 0.82 18.86 -10.10
C LEU A 446 -0.41 19.34 -10.88
N ILE A 447 -0.85 18.59 -11.88
CA ILE A 447 -2.01 18.95 -12.70
C ILE A 447 -3.29 18.95 -11.85
N TYR A 448 -3.46 17.94 -10.98
CA TYR A 448 -4.56 17.95 -10.01
C TYR A 448 -4.48 19.18 -9.10
N PHE A 449 -3.32 19.46 -8.51
CA PHE A 449 -3.12 20.58 -7.58
C PHE A 449 -3.41 21.95 -8.21
N VAL A 450 -2.87 22.19 -9.40
CA VAL A 450 -3.06 23.45 -10.14
C VAL A 450 -4.53 23.63 -10.55
N LYS A 451 -5.21 22.58 -11.05
CA LYS A 451 -6.63 22.66 -11.43
C LYS A 451 -7.56 22.76 -10.21
N SER A 452 -7.31 22.01 -9.14
CA SER A 452 -8.17 21.99 -7.94
C SER A 452 -8.14 23.28 -7.12
N LEU A 453 -7.05 24.04 -7.21
CA LEU A 453 -6.88 25.37 -6.59
C LEU A 453 -7.02 26.54 -7.56
N GLY A 454 -7.12 26.28 -8.88
CA GLY A 454 -7.24 27.32 -9.92
C GLY A 454 -6.00 28.21 -10.02
N LEU A 455 -4.80 27.63 -9.86
CA LEU A 455 -3.57 28.42 -9.73
C LEU A 455 -3.14 29.12 -11.02
N PHE A 456 -3.26 28.46 -12.18
CA PHE A 456 -2.97 29.01 -13.50
C PHE A 456 -3.53 28.06 -14.59
N THR A 457 -3.60 28.55 -15.83
CA THR A 457 -3.96 27.73 -16.99
C THR A 457 -2.79 26.80 -17.34
N ILE A 458 -3.08 25.54 -17.66
CA ILE A 458 -2.04 24.57 -18.05
C ILE A 458 -2.01 24.45 -19.57
N GLU A 459 -0.89 24.83 -20.18
CA GLU A 459 -0.62 24.55 -21.58
C GLU A 459 -0.14 23.10 -21.74
N PHE A 460 -1.02 22.25 -22.27
CA PHE A 460 -0.73 20.84 -22.47
C PHE A 460 -0.08 20.58 -23.84
N PRO A 461 0.91 19.67 -23.93
CA PRO A 461 1.49 19.28 -25.21
C PRO A 461 0.42 18.65 -26.15
N LYS A 462 0.68 18.74 -27.46
CA LYS A 462 -0.21 18.25 -28.53
C LYS A 462 -0.51 16.75 -28.38
N LYS A 463 0.52 15.95 -28.12
CA LYS A 463 0.43 14.53 -27.77
C LYS A 463 0.69 14.36 -26.28
N ILE A 464 -0.11 13.52 -25.64
CA ILE A 464 0.08 12.99 -24.29
C ILE A 464 -0.14 11.49 -24.44
N ASN A 465 0.72 10.66 -23.87
CA ASN A 465 0.53 9.21 -23.94
C ASN A 465 -0.29 8.71 -22.74
N SER A 466 0.09 9.12 -21.53
CA SER A 466 -0.52 8.69 -20.26
C SER A 466 -2.05 8.86 -20.23
N PRO A 467 -2.83 7.79 -19.97
CA PRO A 467 -4.27 7.89 -19.78
C PRO A 467 -4.64 8.61 -18.48
N LEU A 468 -3.76 8.62 -17.47
CA LEU A 468 -3.96 9.35 -16.22
C LEU A 468 -3.84 10.87 -16.45
N ILE A 469 -2.81 11.31 -17.18
CA ILE A 469 -2.64 12.72 -17.55
C ILE A 469 -3.77 13.17 -18.50
N LYS A 470 -4.19 12.34 -19.48
CA LYS A 470 -5.38 12.62 -20.32
C LYS A 470 -6.63 12.81 -19.46
N SER A 471 -6.85 11.93 -18.47
CA SER A 471 -7.99 12.02 -17.56
C SER A 471 -8.03 13.34 -16.78
N LEU A 472 -6.88 13.77 -16.28
CA LEU A 472 -6.73 15.05 -15.60
C LEU A 472 -6.89 16.25 -16.53
N LYS A 473 -6.38 16.19 -17.76
CA LYS A 473 -6.57 17.22 -18.80
C LYS A 473 -8.05 17.42 -19.09
N LEU A 474 -8.74 16.35 -19.47
CA LEU A 474 -10.14 16.35 -19.94
C LEU A 474 -11.19 16.29 -18.81
N ASN A 475 -10.76 16.13 -17.55
CA ASN A 475 -11.60 16.07 -16.35
C ASN A 475 -12.64 14.93 -16.34
N HIS A 476 -12.35 13.81 -17.03
CA HIS A 476 -13.13 12.57 -17.01
C HIS A 476 -12.19 11.36 -17.20
N LEU A 477 -12.67 10.13 -17.01
CA LEU A 477 -11.82 8.93 -17.06
C LEU A 477 -11.46 8.54 -18.50
N GLU A 478 -10.17 8.45 -18.82
CA GLU A 478 -9.63 8.15 -20.16
C GLU A 478 -9.08 6.73 -20.35
N PHE A 479 -9.53 5.77 -19.54
CA PHE A 479 -9.16 4.35 -19.62
C PHE A 479 -10.33 3.44 -19.24
N PHE A 480 -10.23 2.16 -19.61
CA PHE A 480 -11.28 1.13 -19.44
C PHE A 480 -12.67 1.60 -19.95
N LYS A 481 -12.70 2.22 -21.14
CA LYS A 481 -13.94 2.64 -21.81
C LYS A 481 -14.51 1.48 -22.65
N PRO A 482 -15.84 1.24 -22.64
CA PRO A 482 -16.87 1.90 -21.82
C PRO A 482 -16.91 1.36 -20.39
N VAL A 483 -16.89 2.25 -19.39
CA VAL A 483 -17.12 1.90 -17.99
C VAL A 483 -18.62 1.60 -17.76
N PRO A 484 -19.00 0.52 -17.05
CA PRO A 484 -20.40 0.24 -16.73
C PRO A 484 -21.07 1.36 -15.92
N LYS A 485 -22.38 1.60 -16.14
CA LYS A 485 -23.12 2.77 -15.60
C LYS A 485 -23.27 2.74 -14.07
N GLU A 486 -23.25 1.53 -13.52
CA GLU A 486 -23.23 1.18 -12.12
C GLU A 486 -21.91 1.56 -11.42
N MET A 487 -20.86 1.93 -12.16
CA MET A 487 -19.55 2.30 -11.64
C MET A 487 -19.23 3.78 -11.87
N LYS A 488 -18.64 4.42 -10.87
CA LYS A 488 -18.17 5.82 -10.92
C LYS A 488 -16.77 5.91 -10.35
N LEU A 489 -15.78 5.67 -11.22
CA LEU A 489 -14.36 5.51 -10.86
C LEU A 489 -13.57 6.84 -10.84
N PHE A 490 -14.18 7.95 -11.27
CA PHE A 490 -13.55 9.27 -11.30
C PHE A 490 -14.47 10.33 -10.68
N GLU A 491 -13.92 11.16 -9.80
CA GLU A 491 -14.55 12.40 -9.35
C GLU A 491 -13.99 13.57 -10.16
N THR A 492 -14.88 14.32 -10.81
CA THR A 492 -14.48 15.55 -11.52
C THR A 492 -13.80 16.53 -10.56
N ILE A 493 -12.70 17.13 -11.01
CA ILE A 493 -12.06 18.25 -10.30
C ILE A 493 -13.06 19.42 -10.36
N LYS A 494 -13.44 19.92 -9.18
CA LYS A 494 -14.42 20.99 -8.98
C LYS A 494 -13.71 22.34 -8.89
N ASN A 495 -14.49 23.42 -8.88
CA ASN A 495 -13.98 24.78 -8.65
C ASN A 495 -13.23 24.89 -7.30
N PRO A 496 -12.29 25.84 -7.15
CA PRO A 496 -11.51 26.01 -5.93
C PRO A 496 -12.38 26.12 -4.67
N GLY A 497 -11.95 25.44 -3.60
CA GLY A 497 -12.70 25.34 -2.35
C GLY A 497 -13.84 24.31 -2.32
N LYS A 498 -14.20 23.68 -3.46
CA LYS A 498 -15.17 22.55 -3.51
C LYS A 498 -14.53 21.16 -3.59
N ASN A 499 -13.20 21.09 -3.64
CA ASN A 499 -12.44 19.85 -3.64
C ASN A 499 -12.10 19.40 -2.20
N ARG A 500 -11.90 18.09 -1.99
CA ARG A 500 -11.34 17.56 -0.73
C ARG A 500 -9.88 18.02 -0.62
N ARG A 501 -9.51 18.63 0.52
CA ARG A 501 -8.12 19.05 0.78
C ARG A 501 -7.17 17.85 0.72
N LEU A 502 -5.94 18.09 0.29
CA LEU A 502 -4.88 17.09 0.32
C LEU A 502 -4.54 16.64 1.76
N LEU A 503 -4.60 17.54 2.75
CA LEU A 503 -4.43 17.15 4.15
C LEU A 503 -5.53 16.18 4.64
N ASP A 504 -6.78 16.40 4.23
CA ASP A 504 -7.93 15.53 4.59
C ASP A 504 -7.93 14.21 3.77
N HIS A 505 -7.33 14.21 2.59
CA HIS A 505 -7.18 13.04 1.73
C HIS A 505 -6.03 12.13 2.15
N LEU A 506 -4.83 12.70 2.34
CA LEU A 506 -3.59 11.95 2.50
C LEU A 506 -3.50 11.26 3.86
N ALA A 507 -3.29 9.95 3.81
CA ALA A 507 -3.17 9.05 4.96
C ALA A 507 -2.23 9.54 6.08
N LEU A 508 -1.14 10.24 5.74
CA LEU A 508 -0.09 10.68 6.66
C LEU A 508 -0.54 11.74 7.69
N PHE A 509 -1.50 12.61 7.33
CA PHE A 509 -1.89 13.74 8.20
C PHE A 509 -3.05 13.41 9.14
N LYS A 510 -3.81 12.37 8.82
CA LYS A 510 -4.82 11.79 9.69
C LYS A 510 -4.12 11.26 10.94
N LYS A 511 -4.58 11.62 12.14
CA LYS A 511 -3.99 11.19 13.43
C LYS A 511 -5.04 10.47 14.26
N THR A 512 -4.62 9.41 14.94
CA THR A 512 -5.44 8.29 15.43
C THR A 512 -5.38 8.12 16.95
#